data_AF-K2RLH5-F1
#
_entry.id   AF-K2RLH5-F1
#
_cell.length_a   1.000
_cell.length_b   1.000
_cell.length_c   1.000
_cell.angle_alpha   90.00
_cell.angle_beta   90.00
_cell.angle_gamma   90.00
#
_symmetry.space_group_name_H-M   'P 1'
#
loop_
_entity.id
_entity.type
_entity.pdbx_description
1 polymer ?
#
loop_
_entity_poly.entity_id
_entity_poly.type
_entity_poly.pdbx_seq_one_letter_code
_entity_poly.pdbx_strand_id
1 'polypeptide(L)'
;MQFVTILAGLVAFTSAAAIEKRQGLLCSSGNPLCCQLDALGVIDATCISPTGALTTPQEFQNYCAESGRTAECCTLSLTVAGLICTPPVA
;
A
#
# COMPACT_ATOMS: atom_id res chain seq x y z
N MET A 1 -27.60 -22.35 -29.70
CA MET A 1 -28.40 -22.88 -28.58
C MET A 1 -27.73 -22.44 -27.29
N GLN A 2 -28.19 -21.31 -26.76
CA GLN A 2 -27.65 -20.61 -25.61
C GLN A 2 -28.32 -21.17 -24.35
N PHE A 3 -27.61 -22.06 -23.65
CA PHE A 3 -28.04 -22.62 -22.37
C PHE A 3 -26.87 -22.48 -21.40
N VAL A 4 -26.79 -21.36 -20.68
CA VAL A 4 -26.60 -21.32 -19.22
C VAL A 4 -26.98 -19.91 -18.78
N THR A 5 -28.17 -19.83 -18.20
CA THR A 5 -28.75 -18.69 -17.51
C THR A 5 -28.24 -18.64 -16.06
N ILE A 6 -27.92 -17.43 -15.61
CA ILE A 6 -28.09 -16.89 -14.25
C ILE A 6 -27.24 -17.51 -13.13
N LEU A 7 -26.26 -16.75 -12.64
CA LEU A 7 -26.06 -16.61 -11.20
C LEU A 7 -25.75 -15.15 -10.83
N ALA A 8 -26.64 -14.62 -9.99
CA ALA A 8 -26.45 -13.39 -9.26
C ALA A 8 -25.20 -13.46 -8.39
N GLY A 9 -24.41 -12.40 -8.41
CA GLY A 9 -23.25 -12.24 -7.55
C GLY A 9 -22.80 -10.79 -7.58
N LEU A 10 -23.62 -9.89 -7.01
CA LEU A 10 -23.15 -8.59 -6.58
C LEU A 10 -22.09 -8.81 -5.50
N VAL A 11 -20.82 -8.91 -5.90
CA VAL A 11 -19.70 -8.77 -4.98
C VAL A 11 -19.62 -7.29 -4.62
N ALA A 12 -20.40 -6.89 -3.62
CA ALA A 12 -20.18 -5.65 -2.92
C ALA A 12 -18.84 -5.79 -2.17
N PHE A 13 -17.77 -5.23 -2.73
CA PHE A 13 -16.50 -5.02 -2.02
C PHE A 13 -16.71 -3.90 -0.97
N THR A 14 -17.50 -4.15 0.07
CA THR A 14 -17.65 -3.21 1.19
C THR A 14 -16.65 -3.56 2.27
N SER A 15 -15.44 -3.00 2.17
CA SER A 15 -14.64 -2.63 3.36
C SER A 15 -13.43 -1.75 2.99
N ALA A 16 -13.65 -0.62 2.33
CA ALA A 16 -12.66 0.47 2.30
C ALA A 16 -12.75 1.40 3.52
N ALA A 17 -13.86 1.37 4.28
CA ALA A 17 -14.13 2.38 5.31
C ALA A 17 -13.25 2.27 6.58
N ALA A 18 -12.57 1.13 6.82
CA ALA A 18 -11.61 0.98 7.92
C ALA A 18 -10.15 1.24 7.50
N ILE A 19 -9.90 1.29 6.19
CA ILE A 19 -8.59 1.50 5.60
C ILE A 19 -8.26 3.00 5.53
N GLU A 20 -9.23 3.82 5.11
CA GLU A 20 -9.05 5.27 4.92
C GLU A 20 -8.62 6.01 6.21
N LYS A 21 -9.19 5.64 7.37
CA LYS A 21 -8.86 6.29 8.65
C LYS A 21 -7.51 5.87 9.24
N ARG A 22 -7.04 4.65 8.92
CA ARG A 22 -5.74 4.13 9.39
C ARG A 22 -4.61 4.55 8.47
N GLN A 23 -4.87 4.54 7.16
CA GLN A 23 -3.92 5.02 6.16
C GLN A 23 -3.62 6.51 6.32
N GLY A 24 -4.62 7.34 6.64
CA GLY A 24 -4.38 8.77 6.90
C GLY A 24 -3.48 9.05 8.11
N LEU A 25 -3.28 8.07 9.00
CA LEU A 25 -2.37 8.18 10.15
C LEU A 25 -0.93 7.79 9.84
N LEU A 26 -0.69 7.08 8.73
CA LEU A 26 0.63 6.60 8.31
C LEU A 26 1.12 7.32 7.05
N CYS A 27 0.20 7.62 6.13
CA CYS A 27 0.45 8.21 4.84
C CYS A 27 -0.47 9.40 4.62
N SER A 28 0.11 10.58 4.36
CA SER A 28 -0.68 11.74 3.94
C SER A 28 -1.27 11.56 2.54
N SER A 29 -0.65 10.71 1.72
CA SER A 29 -1.12 10.28 0.42
C SER A 29 -0.49 8.92 0.07
N GLY A 30 -1.20 8.12 -0.72
CA GLY A 30 -0.71 6.80 -1.15
C GLY A 30 -0.97 5.66 -0.18
N ASN A 31 -0.36 4.51 -0.51
CA ASN A 31 -0.51 3.27 0.24
C ASN A 31 0.74 3.00 1.07
N PRO A 32 0.60 2.57 2.33
CA PRO A 32 1.74 2.15 3.15
C PRO A 32 2.32 0.85 2.59
N LEU A 33 3.59 0.90 2.19
CA LEU A 33 4.36 -0.23 1.68
C LEU A 33 5.71 -0.29 2.38
N CYS A 34 6.25 -1.49 2.56
CA CYS A 34 7.66 -1.66 2.91
C CYS A 34 8.46 -1.79 1.63
N CYS A 35 9.32 -0.83 1.35
CA CYS A 35 10.05 -0.77 0.10
C CYS A 35 11.57 -0.83 0.33
N GLN A 36 12.26 -1.36 -0.67
CA GLN A 36 13.72 -1.43 -0.68
C GLN A 36 14.22 -0.35 -1.63
N LEU A 37 14.40 0.84 -1.07
CA LEU A 37 14.85 2.01 -1.82
C LEU A 37 16.32 1.80 -2.24
N ASP A 38 16.60 2.06 -3.51
CA ASP A 38 17.97 2.28 -3.94
C ASP A 38 18.47 3.65 -3.45
N ALA A 39 19.79 3.86 -3.43
CA ALA A 39 20.39 5.12 -2.98
C ALA A 39 19.98 6.34 -3.84
N LEU A 40 19.27 6.12 -4.95
CA LEU A 40 18.75 7.17 -5.83
C LEU A 40 17.30 7.53 -5.51
N GLY A 41 16.60 6.77 -4.67
CA GLY A 41 15.24 7.07 -4.19
C GLY A 41 14.16 7.03 -5.28
N VAL A 42 14.42 6.38 -6.41
CA VAL A 42 13.57 6.44 -7.62
C VAL A 42 13.17 5.06 -8.15
N ILE A 43 13.85 3.97 -7.75
CA ILE A 43 13.49 2.63 -8.23
C ILE A 43 13.21 1.72 -7.04
N ASP A 44 11.97 1.74 -6.57
CA ASP A 44 11.45 0.70 -5.69
C ASP A 44 11.22 -0.60 -6.47
N ALA A 45 12.30 -1.34 -6.72
CA ALA A 45 12.25 -2.58 -7.47
C ALA A 45 11.44 -3.69 -6.74
N THR A 46 11.23 -3.56 -5.42
CA THR A 46 10.43 -4.52 -4.62
C THR A 46 9.80 -3.87 -3.39
N CYS A 47 8.59 -3.33 -3.56
CA CYS A 47 7.70 -2.99 -2.45
C CYS A 47 6.83 -4.19 -2.06
N ILE A 48 6.60 -4.38 -0.76
CA ILE A 48 5.65 -5.36 -0.24
C ILE A 48 4.61 -4.65 0.63
N SER A 49 3.35 -5.07 0.52
CA SER A 49 2.33 -4.61 1.44
C SER A 49 2.56 -5.26 2.80
N PRO A 50 2.53 -4.49 3.91
CA PRO A 50 2.51 -5.08 5.24
C PRO A 50 1.25 -5.94 5.40
N THR A 51 1.41 -7.10 6.05
CA THR A 51 0.30 -8.04 6.31
C THR A 51 -0.43 -7.75 7.62
N GLY A 52 0.09 -6.81 8.42
CA GLY A 52 -0.47 -6.38 9.70
C GLY A 52 -1.28 -5.09 9.63
N ALA A 53 -2.21 -4.92 10.57
CA ALA A 53 -2.91 -3.66 10.78
C ALA A 53 -2.03 -2.69 11.58
N LEU A 54 -1.04 -2.11 10.92
CA LEU A 54 -0.17 -1.11 11.50
C LEU A 54 -0.97 0.16 11.80
N THR A 55 -0.82 0.68 13.01
CA THR A 55 -1.66 1.80 13.49
C THR A 55 -0.85 3.04 13.84
N THR A 56 0.47 2.92 13.98
CA THR A 56 1.36 4.04 14.29
C THR A 56 2.57 4.10 13.36
N PRO A 57 3.13 5.29 13.09
CA PRO A 57 4.33 5.43 12.28
C PRO A 57 5.52 4.63 12.81
N GLN A 58 5.74 4.60 14.14
CA GLN A 58 6.81 3.79 14.74
C GLN A 58 6.62 2.29 14.48
N GLU A 59 5.40 1.77 14.67
CA GLU A 59 5.10 0.36 14.42
C GLU A 59 5.36 -0.01 12.96
N PHE A 60 4.99 0.89 12.04
CA PHE A 60 5.23 0.70 10.61
C PHE A 60 6.71 0.71 10.26
N GLN A 61 7.48 1.68 10.77
CA GLN A 61 8.93 1.76 10.57
C GLN A 61 9.63 0.50 11.10
N ASN A 62 9.29 0.08 12.32
CA ASN A 62 9.86 -1.12 12.93
C ASN A 62 9.54 -2.38 12.11
N TYR A 63 8.27 -2.54 11.71
CA TYR A 63 7.83 -3.69 10.91
C TYR A 63 8.60 -3.81 9.58
N CYS A 64 8.79 -2.70 8.86
CA CYS A 64 9.58 -2.74 7.63
C CYS A 64 11.07 -3.00 7.89
N ALA A 65 11.61 -2.43 8.98
CA ALA A 65 13.01 -2.60 9.36
C ALA A 65 13.35 -4.05 9.73
N GLU A 66 12.43 -4.81 10.32
CA GLU A 66 12.59 -6.26 10.58
C GLU A 66 12.92 -7.05 9.31
N SER A 67 12.40 -6.61 8.17
CA SER A 67 12.65 -7.22 6.86
C SER A 67 13.77 -6.54 6.07
N GLY A 68 14.53 -5.62 6.68
CA GLY A 68 15.57 -4.84 6.02
C GLY A 68 15.05 -3.88 4.95
N ARG A 69 13.83 -3.35 5.15
CA ARG A 69 13.15 -2.41 4.25
C ARG A 69 12.80 -1.12 4.98
N THR A 70 12.46 -0.10 4.22
CA THR A 70 12.01 1.19 4.74
C THR A 70 10.50 1.29 4.62
N ALA A 71 9.86 1.89 5.61
CA ALA A 71 8.44 2.20 5.58
C ALA A 71 8.21 3.42 4.68
N GLU A 72 7.44 3.25 3.62
CA GLU A 72 7.20 4.28 2.60
C GLU A 72 5.72 4.34 2.22
N CYS A 73 5.28 5.51 1.77
CA CYS A 73 3.93 5.78 1.30
C CYS A 73 3.95 5.99 -0.20
N CYS A 74 3.45 5.00 -0.94
CA CYS A 74 3.65 4.89 -2.38
C CYS A 74 2.35 5.01 -3.18
N THR A 75 2.44 5.68 -4.32
CA THR A 75 1.37 5.81 -5.31
C THR A 75 1.86 5.34 -6.67
N LEU A 76 1.00 4.65 -7.42
CA LEU A 76 1.30 4.32 -8.81
C LEU A 76 1.15 5.57 -9.68
N SER A 77 2.23 6.02 -10.28
CA SER A 77 2.23 7.12 -11.23
C SER A 77 2.37 6.59 -12.65
N LEU A 78 1.36 6.87 -13.47
CA LEU A 78 1.37 6.53 -14.90
C LEU A 78 2.36 7.40 -15.69
N THR A 79 2.70 8.59 -15.18
CA THR A 79 3.61 9.52 -15.85
C THR A 79 5.05 9.00 -15.87
N VAL A 80 5.48 8.34 -14.78
CA VAL A 80 6.81 7.71 -14.70
C VAL A 80 6.75 6.20 -14.87
N ALA A 81 5.56 5.64 -15.11
CA ALA A 81 5.29 4.19 -15.17
C ALA A 81 5.91 3.42 -13.98
N GLY A 82 5.75 3.96 -12.76
CA GLY A 82 6.42 3.46 -11.57
C GLY A 82 5.73 3.91 -10.28
N LEU A 83 6.27 3.47 -9.15
CA LEU A 83 5.82 3.93 -7.84
C LEU A 83 6.53 5.24 -7.49
N ILE A 84 5.76 6.21 -7.01
CA ILE A 84 6.27 7.41 -6.36
C ILE A 84 6.05 7.22 -4.87
N CYS A 85 7.14 7.12 -4.12
CA CYS A 85 7.14 6.90 -2.69
C CYS A 85 7.56 8.15 -1.93
N THR A 86 6.94 8.35 -0.77
CA THR A 86 7.19 9.46 0.15
C THR A 86 7.29 8.91 1.56
N PRO A 87 8.09 9.54 2.43
CA PRO A 87 8.22 9.10 3.81
C PRO A 87 6.86 9.20 4.53
N PRO A 88 6.57 8.30 5.48
CA PRO A 88 5.35 8.32 6.27
C PRO A 88 5.25 9.60 7.11
N VAL A 89 4.02 9.95 7.49
CA VAL A 89 3.78 11.11 8.37
C VAL A 89 4.42 10.86 9.74
N ALA A 90 5.07 11.89 10.28
CA ALA A 90 5.77 11.86 11.57
C ALA A 90 4.80 11.94 12.75
#